data_AF-A0A6C0H0X1-F1
#
_entry.id   AF-A0A6C0H0X1-F1
#
_cell.length_a   1.000
_cell.length_b   1.000
_cell.length_c   1.000
_cell.angle_alpha   90.00
_cell.angle_beta   90.00
_cell.angle_gamma   90.00
#
_symmetry.space_group_name_H-M   'P 1'
#
loop_
_entity.id
_entity.type
_entity.pdbx_description
1 polymer ?
#
loop_
_entity_poly.entity_id
_entity_poly.type
_entity_poly.pdbx_seq_one_letter_code
_entity_poly.pdbx_strand_id
1 'polypeptide(L)'
;MKLLGFEKGKYPKKYNAILEENGQIKKIGFGHQNYEQYKDSTGLNLYSHLDHLDKKRRDLYYKRHNKNYPKYSADYFSKRFLWT
;
A
#
# COMPACT_ATOMS: atom_id res chain seq x y z
N MET A 1 -5.26 16.36 -4.74
CA MET A 1 -5.28 14.90 -4.94
C MET A 1 -6.42 14.23 -4.20
N LYS A 2 -7.30 13.54 -4.94
CA LYS A 2 -8.39 12.70 -4.42
C LYS A 2 -8.09 11.23 -4.72
N LEU A 3 -8.21 10.33 -3.73
CA LEU A 3 -8.10 8.89 -3.94
C LEU A 3 -9.41 8.37 -4.53
N LEU A 4 -9.34 7.76 -5.72
CA LEU A 4 -10.50 7.18 -6.40
C LEU A 4 -10.65 5.67 -6.10
N GLY A 5 -9.52 4.98 -5.86
CA GLY A 5 -9.53 3.55 -5.56
C GLY A 5 -8.19 2.89 -5.83
N PHE A 6 -8.23 1.57 -5.99
CA PHE A 6 -7.06 0.74 -6.24
C PHE A 6 -7.27 -0.14 -7.47
N GLU A 7 -6.18 -0.51 -8.12
CA GLU A 7 -6.14 -1.55 -9.15
C GLU A 7 -4.92 -2.45 -8.92
N LYS A 8 -4.90 -3.62 -9.59
CA LYS A 8 -3.73 -4.50 -9.59
C LYS A 8 -2.51 -3.78 -10.18
N GLY A 9 -1.40 -3.80 -9.46
CA GLY A 9 -0.13 -3.24 -9.89
C GLY A 9 0.62 -4.16 -10.86
N LYS A 10 1.48 -3.56 -11.69
CA LYS A 10 2.45 -4.30 -12.50
C LYS A 10 3.61 -4.73 -11.61
N TYR A 11 4.14 -5.94 -11.83
CA TYR A 11 5.35 -6.41 -11.15
C TYR A 11 6.47 -5.34 -11.24
N PRO A 12 7.14 -4.99 -10.13
CA PRO A 12 7.10 -5.67 -8.83
C PRO A 12 6.03 -5.19 -7.83
N LYS A 13 5.17 -4.21 -8.20
CA LYS A 13 4.19 -3.60 -7.28
C LYS A 13 2.94 -4.45 -7.11
N LYS A 14 2.38 -4.51 -5.90
CA LYS A 14 1.10 -5.21 -5.63
C LYS A 14 -0.07 -4.43 -6.22
N TYR A 15 -0.16 -3.15 -5.91
CA TYR A 15 -1.29 -2.30 -6.25
C TYR A 15 -0.85 -0.97 -6.84
N ASN A 16 -1.73 -0.35 -7.62
CA ASN A 16 -1.66 1.08 -7.90
C ASN A 16 -2.81 1.80 -7.18
N ALA A 17 -2.49 2.84 -6.43
CA ALA A 17 -3.48 3.80 -5.98
C ALA A 17 -3.81 4.76 -7.13
N ILE A 18 -5.10 4.90 -7.44
CA ILE A 18 -5.59 5.78 -8.50
C ILE A 18 -5.95 7.11 -7.85
N LEU A 19 -5.21 8.16 -8.22
CA LEU A 19 -5.36 9.51 -7.72
C LEU A 19 -5.83 10.43 -8.84
N GLU A 20 -6.69 11.37 -8.50
CA GLU A 20 -7.07 12.47 -9.38
C GLU A 20 -6.44 13.78 -8.88
N GLU A 21 -5.81 14.50 -9.80
CA GLU A 21 -5.25 15.83 -9.58
C GLU A 21 -5.48 16.70 -10.80
N ASN A 22 -6.28 17.77 -10.66
CA ASN A 22 -6.58 18.73 -11.72
C ASN A 22 -7.11 18.07 -13.01
N GLY A 23 -8.00 17.07 -12.87
CA GLY A 23 -8.57 16.31 -13.99
C GLY A 23 -7.61 15.27 -14.62
N GLN A 24 -6.38 15.16 -14.10
CA GLN A 24 -5.43 14.14 -14.53
C GLN A 24 -5.40 12.96 -13.55
N ILE A 25 -5.39 11.75 -14.10
CA ILE A 25 -5.24 10.51 -13.32
C ILE A 25 -3.75 10.20 -13.13
N LYS A 26 -3.35 10.04 -11.87
CA LYS A 26 -2.02 9.59 -11.46
C LYS A 26 -2.14 8.23 -10.79
N LYS A 27 -1.22 7.32 -11.14
CA LYS A 27 -1.15 5.97 -10.56
C LYS A 27 0.11 5.86 -9.70
N ILE A 28 -0.05 5.53 -8.42
CA ILE A 28 1.06 5.36 -7.49
C ILE A 28 1.16 3.90 -7.09
N GLY A 29 2.22 3.23 -7.54
CA GLY A 29 2.48 1.82 -7.23
C GLY A 29 3.00 1.63 -5.81
N PHE A 30 2.38 0.74 -5.03
CA PHE A 30 2.78 0.41 -3.66
C PHE A 30 2.70 -1.09 -3.34
N GLY A 31 3.34 -1.47 -2.23
CA GLY A 31 3.60 -2.88 -1.91
C GLY A 31 4.55 -3.55 -2.90
N HIS A 32 4.96 -4.77 -2.59
CA HIS A 32 5.79 -5.58 -3.47
C HIS A 32 5.28 -7.02 -3.51
N GLN A 33 5.10 -7.59 -4.70
CA GLN A 33 4.37 -8.85 -4.87
C GLN A 33 4.97 -10.01 -4.07
N ASN A 34 6.30 -10.06 -3.96
CA ASN A 34 7.03 -11.14 -3.26
C ASN A 34 7.15 -10.96 -1.74
N TYR A 35 6.64 -9.88 -1.15
CA TYR A 35 6.75 -9.64 0.30
C TYR A 35 5.39 -9.76 0.98
N GLU A 36 5.42 -10.31 2.19
CA GLU A 36 4.26 -10.37 3.08
C GLU A 36 3.87 -8.98 3.60
N GLN A 37 2.65 -8.91 4.12
CA GLN A 37 2.10 -7.74 4.78
C GLN A 37 1.31 -8.14 6.02
N TYR A 38 0.96 -7.17 6.87
CA TYR A 38 0.17 -7.47 8.06
C TYR A 38 -1.26 -7.87 7.68
N LYS A 39 -1.94 -7.01 6.93
CA LYS A 39 -3.31 -7.24 6.45
C LYS A 39 -3.58 -6.38 5.21
N ASP A 40 -4.09 -7.00 4.16
CA ASP A 40 -4.59 -6.29 2.99
C ASP A 40 -5.96 -5.67 3.29
N SER A 41 -6.03 -4.34 3.28
CA SER A 41 -7.25 -3.58 3.50
C SER A 41 -7.59 -2.68 2.30
N THR A 42 -7.08 -2.99 1.12
CA THR A 42 -7.39 -2.25 -0.12
C THR A 42 -8.83 -2.47 -0.61
N GLY A 43 -9.51 -3.51 -0.09
CA GLY A 43 -10.83 -3.95 -0.56
C GLY A 43 -10.78 -4.85 -1.80
N LEU A 44 -9.61 -4.98 -2.45
CA LEU A 44 -9.43 -5.89 -3.59
C LEU A 44 -9.01 -7.31 -3.17
N ASN A 45 -8.32 -7.44 -2.03
CA ASN A 45 -7.88 -8.71 -1.44
C ASN A 45 -7.06 -9.61 -2.40
N LEU A 46 -6.38 -9.04 -3.40
CA LEU A 46 -5.61 -9.83 -4.39
C LEU A 46 -4.38 -10.51 -3.79
N TYR A 47 -3.85 -9.97 -2.68
CA TYR A 47 -2.66 -10.47 -2.03
C TYR A 47 -2.93 -10.91 -0.58
N SER A 48 -4.18 -11.10 -0.17
CA SER A 48 -4.54 -11.51 1.21
C SER A 48 -3.92 -12.83 1.65
N HIS A 49 -3.55 -13.71 0.71
CA HIS A 49 -2.78 -14.94 0.99
C HIS A 49 -1.36 -14.67 1.55
N LEU A 50 -0.88 -13.43 1.48
CA LEU A 50 0.39 -12.96 2.05
C LEU A 50 0.20 -12.16 3.35
N ASP A 51 -1.02 -12.13 3.89
CA ASP A 51 -1.33 -11.51 5.18
C ASP A 51 -0.84 -12.41 6.33
N HIS A 52 0.11 -11.90 7.12
CA HIS A 52 0.68 -12.66 8.24
C HIS A 52 0.00 -12.38 9.58
N LEU A 53 -0.72 -11.26 9.74
CA LEU A 53 -1.42 -10.82 10.96
C LEU A 53 -0.60 -10.73 12.27
N ASP A 54 0.70 -11.01 12.22
CA ASP A 54 1.66 -10.79 13.31
C ASP A 54 1.85 -9.28 13.63
N LYS A 55 1.35 -8.88 14.81
CA LYS A 55 1.45 -7.51 15.33
C LYS A 55 2.89 -7.07 15.59
N LYS A 56 3.78 -7.97 16.03
CA LYS A 56 5.20 -7.67 16.26
C LYS A 56 5.90 -7.32 14.96
N ARG A 57 5.63 -8.06 13.87
CA ARG A 57 6.16 -7.74 12.53
C ARG A 57 5.67 -6.39 12.03
N ARG A 58 4.40 -6.05 12.27
CA ARG A 58 3.83 -4.73 11.95
C ARG A 58 4.52 -3.61 12.73
N ASP A 59 4.68 -3.76 14.04
CA ASP A 59 5.32 -2.73 14.88
C ASP A 59 6.80 -2.55 14.50
N LEU A 60 7.51 -3.63 14.18
CA LEU A 60 8.87 -3.58 13.64
C LEU A 60 8.92 -2.89 12.27
N TYR A 61 7.93 -3.11 11.40
CA TYR A 61 7.81 -2.40 10.14
C TYR A 61 7.69 -0.89 10.35
N TYR A 62 6.80 -0.42 11.23
CA TYR A 62 6.67 1.01 11.53
C TYR A 62 7.93 1.62 12.17
N LYS A 63 8.65 0.86 13.01
CA LYS A 63 9.95 1.29 13.57
C LYS A 63 11.00 1.52 12.48
N ARG A 64 11.06 0.65 11.45
CA ARG A 64 11.98 0.80 10.31
C ARG A 64 11.53 1.89 9.34
N HIS A 65 10.22 1.95 9.08
CA HIS A 65 9.60 2.95 8.22
C HIS A 65 9.17 4.18 9.03
N ASN A 66 10.08 4.74 9.83
CA ASN A 66 9.79 5.93 10.65
C ASN A 66 9.92 7.26 9.89
N LYS A 67 10.38 7.23 8.64
CA LYS A 67 10.47 8.43 7.79
C LYS A 67 9.07 8.95 7.45
N ASN A 68 8.94 10.28 7.50
CA ASN A 68 7.71 10.95 7.14
C ASN A 68 7.69 11.22 5.64
N TYR A 69 7.05 10.32 4.88
CA TYR A 69 6.84 10.52 3.45
C TYR A 69 5.57 11.34 3.21
N PRO A 70 5.51 12.11 2.10
CA PRO A 70 4.32 12.87 1.74
C PRO A 70 3.06 12.02 1.68
N LYS A 71 1.92 12.65 1.97
CA LYS A 71 0.60 12.05 1.75
C LYS A 71 0.50 11.59 0.29
N TYR A 72 -0.07 10.41 0.08
CA TYR A 72 -0.17 9.74 -1.23
C TYR A 72 1.14 9.24 -1.84
N SER A 73 2.20 9.10 -1.05
CA SER A 73 3.38 8.32 -1.44
C SER A 73 3.14 6.81 -1.39
N ALA A 74 4.04 6.02 -2.00
CA ALA A 74 3.98 4.57 -1.93
C ALA A 74 4.09 4.03 -0.48
N ASP A 75 4.87 4.70 0.38
CA ASP A 75 5.00 4.37 1.79
C ASP A 75 3.71 4.70 2.56
N TYR A 76 3.09 5.86 2.29
CA TYR A 76 1.79 6.21 2.84
C TYR A 76 0.73 5.14 2.54
N PHE A 77 0.62 4.70 1.28
CA PHE A 77 -0.35 3.66 0.92
C PHE A 77 -0.02 2.29 1.53
N SER A 78 1.26 1.91 1.57
CA SER A 78 1.67 0.64 2.18
C SER A 78 1.32 0.62 3.67
N LYS A 79 1.63 1.69 4.42
CA LYS A 79 1.27 1.83 5.84
C LYS A 79 -0.24 1.83 6.06
N ARG A 80 -0.99 2.51 5.19
CA ARG A 80 -2.42 2.75 5.37
C ARG A 80 -3.30 1.58 4.89
N PHE A 81 -2.79 0.69 4.04
CA PHE A 81 -3.61 -0.36 3.43
C PHE A 81 -3.01 -1.77 3.44
N LEU A 82 -1.73 -1.93 3.80
CA LEU A 82 -1.08 -3.25 3.90
C LEU A 82 -0.55 -3.54 5.31
N TRP A 83 -0.31 -2.49 6.10
CA TRP A 83 0.26 -2.59 7.46
C TRP A 83 -0.67 -2.12 8.57
N THR A 84 -1.99 -2.20 8.37
CA THR A 84 -3.03 -1.75 9.34
C THR A 84 -3.51 -2.85 10.27
#